data_AF-A0A2G9T490-F1
#
_entry.id   AF-A0A2G9T490-F1
#
_cell.length_a   1.000
_cell.length_b   1.000
_cell.length_c   1.000
_cell.angle_alpha   90.00
_cell.angle_beta   90.00
_cell.angle_gamma   90.00
#
_symmetry.space_group_name_H-M   'P 1'
#
loop_
_entity.id
_entity.type
_entity.pdbx_description
1 polymer ?
#
loop_
_entity_poly.entity_id
_entity_poly.type
_entity_poly.pdbx_seq_one_letter_code
_entity_poly.pdbx_strand_id
1 'polypeptide(L)'
;MGEDSIKIANLAVKLWSRMGIQPPTQVAFSVLPGCDGKKMSCSNPDFLLEAFDTPKQVKVKVARSFCEPQNLNGNVAMMLAEQFIFPLLCGS
;
A
#
# COMPACT_ATOMS: atom_id res chain seq x y z
N MET A 1 -4.02 -9.42 3.95
CA MET A 1 -4.93 -8.72 3.01
C MET A 1 -4.75 -7.24 3.19
N GLY A 2 -5.12 -6.42 2.20
CA GLY A 2 -5.19 -4.97 2.41
C GLY A 2 -6.22 -4.63 3.48
N GLU A 3 -5.97 -3.56 4.23
CA GLU A 3 -6.88 -3.03 5.26
C GLU A 3 -8.30 -2.77 4.71
N ASP A 4 -8.39 -2.37 3.45
CA ASP A 4 -9.65 -2.17 2.72
C ASP A 4 -10.55 -3.41 2.67
N SER A 5 -9.97 -4.60 2.83
CA SER A 5 -10.65 -5.89 2.76
C SER A 5 -11.18 -6.38 4.11
N ILE A 6 -10.94 -5.64 5.21
CA ILE A 6 -11.34 -6.06 6.58
C ILE A 6 -12.84 -6.36 6.68
N LYS A 7 -13.70 -5.61 5.98
CA LYS A 7 -15.15 -5.86 5.99
C LYS A 7 -15.52 -7.23 5.44
N ILE A 8 -14.88 -7.64 4.35
CA ILE A 8 -15.07 -8.96 3.72
C ILE A 8 -14.52 -10.04 4.65
N ALA A 9 -13.35 -9.78 5.23
CA ALA A 9 -12.69 -10.68 6.16
C ALA A 9 -13.57 -10.98 7.39
N ASN A 10 -14.18 -9.94 7.98
CA ASN A 10 -15.14 -10.05 9.07
C ASN A 10 -16.43 -10.82 8.69
N LEU A 11 -16.91 -10.65 7.46
CA LEU A 11 -18.06 -11.41 6.96
C LEU A 11 -17.71 -12.89 6.83
N ALA A 12 -16.53 -13.22 6.30
CA ALA A 12 -16.06 -14.60 6.17
C ALA A 12 -15.94 -15.30 7.53
N VAL A 13 -15.41 -14.61 8.55
CA VAL A 13 -15.36 -15.11 9.94
C VAL A 13 -16.76 -15.47 10.44
N LYS A 14 -17.74 -14.57 10.27
CA LYS A 14 -19.12 -14.82 10.68
C LYS A 14 -19.72 -16.04 9.99
N LEU A 15 -19.47 -16.22 8.69
CA LEU A 15 -19.98 -17.35 7.92
C LEU A 15 -19.35 -18.67 8.37
N TRP A 16 -18.02 -18.73 8.55
CA TRP A 16 -17.35 -19.92 9.04
C TRP A 16 -17.82 -20.33 10.43
N SER A 17 -17.98 -19.38 11.35
CA SER A 17 -18.54 -19.65 12.68
C SER A 17 -19.95 -20.21 12.62
N ARG A 18 -20.80 -19.76 11.68
CA ARG A 18 -22.16 -20.29 11.48
C ARG A 18 -22.15 -21.72 10.92
N MET A 19 -21.11 -22.11 10.20
CA MET A 19 -20.93 -23.47 9.68
C MET A 19 -20.22 -24.40 10.68
N GLY A 20 -19.87 -23.93 11.88
CA GLY A 20 -19.12 -24.71 12.87
C GLY A 20 -17.65 -24.92 12.54
N ILE A 21 -17.10 -24.16 11.58
CA ILE A 21 -15.70 -24.23 11.17
C ILE A 21 -14.91 -23.14 11.89
N GLN A 22 -13.73 -23.49 12.42
CA GLN A 22 -12.83 -22.49 12.99
C GLN A 22 -12.29 -21.58 11.87
N PRO A 23 -12.53 -20.26 11.93
CA PRO A 23 -12.02 -19.34 10.92
C PRO A 23 -10.49 -19.22 11.01
N PRO A 24 -9.77 -19.18 9.88
CA PRO A 24 -8.33 -18.91 9.87
C PRO A 24 -8.02 -17.50 10.38
N THR A 25 -6.83 -17.33 10.97
CA THR A 25 -6.29 -16.03 11.35
C THR A 25 -6.13 -15.14 10.12
N GLN A 26 -6.63 -13.91 10.21
CA GLN A 26 -6.54 -12.92 9.15
C GLN A 26 -5.54 -11.84 9.54
N VAL A 27 -4.55 -11.60 8.68
CA VAL A 27 -3.57 -10.52 8.86
C VAL A 27 -3.87 -9.42 7.86
N ALA A 28 -4.11 -8.21 8.35
CA ALA A 28 -4.31 -7.02 7.53
C ALA A 28 -3.05 -6.15 7.51
N PHE A 29 -2.71 -5.61 6.34
CA PHE A 29 -1.61 -4.68 6.14
C PHE A 29 -2.16 -3.37 5.60
N SER A 30 -1.52 -2.26 5.96
CA SER A 30 -1.86 -0.93 5.45
C SER A 30 -1.80 -0.91 3.92
N VAL A 31 -2.78 -0.25 3.30
CA VAL A 31 -2.82 -0.12 1.85
C VAL A 31 -1.79 0.92 1.40
N LEU A 32 -1.02 0.58 0.36
CA LEU A 32 -0.01 1.49 -0.17
C LEU A 32 -0.66 2.64 -0.97
N PRO A 33 -0.19 3.88 -0.76
CA PRO A 33 -0.60 5.00 -1.60
C PRO A 33 0.14 4.97 -2.94
N GLY A 34 -0.56 5.28 -4.02
CA GLY A 34 0.02 5.64 -5.31
C GLY A 34 0.67 7.03 -5.24
N CYS A 35 1.39 7.41 -6.29
CA CYS A 35 2.09 8.70 -6.34
C CYS A 35 1.14 9.92 -6.22
N ASP A 36 -0.17 9.76 -6.44
CA ASP A 36 -1.20 10.79 -6.24
C ASP A 36 -1.74 10.85 -4.79
N GLY A 37 -1.23 10.01 -3.88
CA GLY A 37 -1.70 9.90 -2.49
C GLY A 37 -3.00 9.12 -2.32
N LYS A 38 -3.60 8.64 -3.41
CA LYS A 38 -4.77 7.75 -3.35
C LYS A 38 -4.30 6.30 -3.25
N LYS A 39 -5.22 5.38 -2.97
CA LYS A 39 -4.93 3.95 -2.99
C LYS A 39 -4.27 3.55 -4.32
N MET A 40 -3.08 2.96 -4.25
CA MET A 40 -2.39 2.44 -5.43
C MET A 40 -3.25 1.36 -6.09
N SER A 41 -3.52 1.52 -7.40
CA SER A 41 -4.40 0.65 -8.18
C SER A 41 -4.05 0.70 -9.66
N CYS A 42 -4.28 -0.40 -10.37
CA CYS A 42 -4.18 -0.48 -11.83
C CYS A 42 -5.17 0.44 -12.57
N SER A 43 -6.16 0.99 -11.87
CA SER A 43 -7.08 1.99 -12.45
C SER A 43 -6.38 3.30 -12.82
N ASN A 44 -5.26 3.63 -12.15
CA ASN A 44 -4.53 4.88 -12.34
C ASN A 44 -3.04 4.59 -12.68
N PRO A 45 -2.71 4.19 -13.92
CA PRO A 45 -1.38 3.72 -14.28
C PRO A 45 -0.29 4.81 -14.18
N ASP A 46 -0.65 6.08 -14.32
CA ASP A 46 0.28 7.21 -14.18
C ASP A 46 0.85 7.37 -12.76
N PHE A 47 0.13 6.85 -11.75
CA PHE A 47 0.50 6.95 -10.34
C PHE A 47 0.82 5.59 -9.70
N LEU A 48 0.76 4.52 -10.50
CA LEU A 48 1.13 3.17 -10.11
C LEU A 48 2.62 2.95 -10.40
N LEU A 49 3.39 2.54 -9.38
CA LEU A 49 4.75 2.05 -9.57
C LEU A 49 4.70 0.56 -9.85
N GLU A 50 5.20 0.14 -11.01
CA GLU A 50 5.22 -1.26 -11.43
C GLU A 50 6.63 -1.84 -11.36
N ALA A 51 6.72 -3.16 -11.13
CA ALA A 51 8.00 -3.87 -11.08
C ALA A 51 8.77 -3.84 -12.42
N PHE A 52 8.08 -3.61 -13.53
CA PHE A 52 8.66 -3.52 -14.87
C PHE A 52 8.84 -2.08 -15.38
N ASP A 53 8.60 -1.07 -14.54
CA ASP A 53 8.89 0.31 -14.90
C ASP A 53 10.39 0.50 -15.15
N THR A 54 10.73 1.17 -16.25
CA THR A 54 12.11 1.59 -16.51
C THR A 54 12.56 2.63 -15.46
N PRO A 55 13.86 2.79 -15.20
CA PRO A 55 14.36 3.81 -14.27
C PRO A 55 13.87 5.23 -14.60
N LYS A 56 13.68 5.54 -15.88
CA LYS A 56 13.12 6.81 -16.34
C LYS A 56 11.64 6.96 -15.95
N GLN A 57 10.83 5.91 -16.11
CA GLN A 57 9.42 5.92 -15.71
C GLN A 57 9.26 6.06 -14.20
N VAL A 58 10.03 5.29 -13.40
CA VAL A 58 10.04 5.42 -11.94
C VAL A 58 10.36 6.85 -11.52
N LYS A 59 11.42 7.44 -12.08
CA LYS A 59 11.80 8.82 -11.76
C LYS A 59 10.68 9.82 -12.07
N VAL A 60 10.02 9.68 -13.22
CA VAL A 60 8.91 10.58 -13.61
C VAL A 60 7.71 10.41 -12.68
N LYS A 61 7.33 9.17 -12.35
CA LYS A 61 6.19 8.87 -11.48
C LYS A 61 6.43 9.37 -10.05
N VAL A 62 7.61 9.13 -9.49
CA VAL A 62 7.99 9.61 -8.15
C VAL A 62 8.09 11.14 -8.13
N ALA A 63 8.62 11.77 -9.19
CA ALA A 63 8.70 13.23 -9.26
C ALA A 63 7.33 13.92 -9.30
N ARG A 64 6.27 13.22 -9.73
CA ARG A 64 4.88 13.72 -9.69
C ARG A 64 4.23 13.55 -8.31
N SER A 65 4.88 12.86 -7.38
CA SER A 65 4.33 12.64 -6.06
C SER A 65 4.43 13.86 -5.16
N PHE A 66 3.46 13.99 -4.25
CA PHE A 66 3.46 15.07 -3.28
C PHE A 66 4.59 14.89 -2.25
N CYS A 67 5.50 15.87 -2.18
CA CYS A 67 6.63 15.89 -1.27
C CYS A 67 7.01 17.33 -0.91
N GLU A 68 6.35 17.89 0.10
CA GLU A 68 6.68 19.22 0.63
C GLU A 68 7.77 19.15 1.71
N PRO A 69 8.72 20.11 1.73
CA PRO A 69 9.71 20.20 2.80
C PRO A 69 9.06 20.30 4.18
N GLN A 70 9.61 19.57 5.16
CA GLN A 70 9.14 19.53 6.55
C GLN A 70 7.70 19.00 6.75
N ASN A 71 7.10 18.40 5.72
CA ASN A 71 5.80 17.76 5.82
C ASN A 71 5.93 16.23 5.84
N LEU A 72 5.50 15.62 6.94
CA LEU A 72 5.40 14.15 7.10
C LEU A 72 3.99 13.62 6.79
N ASN A 73 2.98 14.50 6.80
CA ASN A 73 1.59 14.11 6.62
C ASN A 73 1.20 14.16 5.14
N GLY A 74 0.84 13.01 4.57
CA GLY A 74 0.45 12.90 3.17
C GLY A 74 1.63 12.97 2.18
N ASN A 75 2.88 13.02 2.68
CA ASN A 75 4.08 12.97 1.86
C ASN A 75 4.31 11.56 1.34
N VAL A 76 3.81 11.30 0.13
CA VAL A 76 3.83 9.97 -0.48
C VAL A 76 5.25 9.48 -0.71
N ALA A 77 6.15 10.34 -1.16
CA ALA A 77 7.55 9.97 -1.38
C ALA A 77 8.22 9.49 -0.09
N MET A 78 7.97 10.18 1.03
CA MET A 78 8.48 9.79 2.34
C MET A 78 7.85 8.49 2.84
N MET A 79 6.53 8.31 2.68
CA MET A 79 5.85 7.07 3.06
C MET A 79 6.38 5.86 2.28
N LEU A 80 6.62 6.00 0.97
CA LEU A 80 7.21 4.95 0.15
C LEU A 80 8.65 4.65 0.59
N ALA A 81 9.43 5.67 0.92
CA ALA A 81 10.78 5.48 1.45
C ALA A 81 10.75 4.72 2.79
N GLU A 82 9.83 5.05 3.70
CA GLU A 82 9.68 4.38 4.99
C GLU A 82 9.28 2.91 4.86
N GLN A 83 8.39 2.58 3.92
CA GLN A 83 7.90 1.22 3.74
C GLN A 83 8.87 0.32 2.96
N PHE A 84 9.62 0.88 2.00
CA PHE A 84 10.46 0.09 1.10
C PHE A 84 11.96 0.30 1.30
N ILE A 85 12.40 1.53 1.48
CA ILE A 85 13.81 1.88 1.47
C ILE A 85 14.42 1.72 2.87
N PHE A 86 13.78 2.25 3.89
CA PHE A 86 14.33 2.21 5.26
C PHE A 86 14.51 0.79 5.79
N PRO A 87 13.58 -0.17 5.57
CA PRO A 87 13.78 -1.55 6.01
C PRO A 87 14.97 -2.23 5.31
N LEU A 88 15.32 -1.79 4.09
CA LEU A 88 16.47 -2.31 3.36
C LEU A 88 17.78 -1.65 3.80
N LEU A 89 17.75 -0.37 4.16
CA LEU A 89 18.95 0.40 4.55
C LEU A 89 19.32 0.24 6.02
N CYS A 90 18.33 0.11 6.90
CA CYS A 90 18.49 -0.01 8.34
C CYS A 90 18.05 -1.39 8.82
N GLY A 91 18.42 -2.46 8.08
CA GLY A 91 18.05 -3.84 8.37
C GLY A 91 17.89 -4.10 9.87
N SER A 92 16.69 -4.53 10.25
CA SER A 92 16.41 -5.09 11.58
C SER A 92 17.49 -6.08 12.00
#